data_AF-A5DTP2-F1
#
_entry.id   AF-A5DTP2-F1
#
_cell.length_a   1.000
_cell.length_b   1.000
_cell.length_c   1.000
_cell.angle_alpha   90.00
_cell.angle_beta   90.00
_cell.angle_gamma   90.00
#
_symmetry.space_group_name_H-M   'P 1'
#
loop_
_entity.id
_entity.type
_entity.pdbx_description
1 polymer ?
#
loop_
_entity_poly.entity_id
_entity_poly.type
_entity_poly.pdbx_seq_one_letter_code
_entity_poly.pdbx_strand_id
1 'polypeptide(L)'
;MKVTIRLSTESSFQITIPDNSTVADLRSSVKVGSPNPIAKDFKLIYNGAKLQPLDKLLSSFGMTPDKDIINVILMSNGHDTPPISPQASSENLLTTATINDGKSTTTSTTTPASVVVKKTKKKNKCNFKNCASAPLRMVGTCNHCQGKFCAKHRLLEDHLCIGLQVCKDSAHDQNALKLQSESTIVSRV
;
A
#
# COMPACT_ATOMS: atom_id res chain seq x y z
N MET A 1 32.35 -0.03 -8.10
CA MET A 1 31.28 -0.18 -9.12
C MET A 1 30.41 1.07 -9.28
N LYS A 2 29.94 1.36 -10.50
CA LYS A 2 28.99 2.45 -10.81
C LYS A 2 27.56 1.91 -10.92
N VAL A 3 26.64 2.44 -10.14
CA VAL A 3 25.24 1.97 -10.10
C VAL A 3 24.30 3.10 -10.50
N THR A 4 23.44 2.85 -11.47
CA THR A 4 22.40 3.78 -11.91
C THR A 4 21.10 3.44 -11.22
N ILE A 5 20.58 4.37 -10.41
CA ILE A 5 19.32 4.20 -9.70
C ILE A 5 18.24 4.97 -10.45
N ARG A 6 17.18 4.26 -10.82
CA ARG A 6 16.00 4.83 -11.46
C ARG A 6 14.89 4.99 -10.42
N LEU A 7 14.42 6.21 -10.21
CA LEU A 7 13.23 6.48 -9.41
C LEU A 7 11.97 6.19 -10.23
N SER A 8 10.83 6.07 -9.53
CA SER A 8 9.52 5.93 -10.16
C SER A 8 9.08 7.20 -10.92
N THR A 9 9.66 8.36 -10.60
CA THR A 9 9.34 9.67 -11.16
C THR A 9 10.22 10.02 -12.37
N GLU A 10 10.63 9.03 -13.16
CA GLU A 10 11.49 9.15 -14.36
C GLU A 10 12.91 9.74 -14.13
N SER A 11 13.22 10.22 -12.93
CA SER A 11 14.56 10.68 -12.57
C SER A 11 15.49 9.50 -12.32
N SER A 12 16.74 9.63 -12.77
CA SER A 12 17.80 8.65 -12.48
C SER A 12 19.07 9.36 -12.04
N PHE A 13 19.79 8.74 -11.11
CA PHE A 13 21.06 9.26 -10.62
C PHE A 13 22.07 8.13 -10.46
N GLN A 14 23.36 8.48 -10.45
CA GLN A 14 24.46 7.52 -10.44
C GLN A 14 25.21 7.60 -9.12
N ILE A 15 25.55 6.45 -8.54
CA ILE A 15 26.32 6.35 -7.31
C ILE A 15 27.52 5.43 -7.53
N THR A 16 28.66 5.82 -6.99
CA THR A 16 29.86 5.00 -6.93
C THR A 16 29.98 4.35 -5.55
N ILE A 17 30.08 3.03 -5.53
CA ILE A 17 30.11 2.21 -4.31
C ILE A 17 31.26 1.19 -4.44
N PRO A 18 31.98 0.81 -3.37
CA PRO A 18 33.03 -0.20 -3.45
C PRO A 18 32.47 -1.60 -3.71
N ASP A 19 33.27 -2.48 -4.29
CA ASP A 19 32.79 -3.77 -4.83
C ASP A 19 32.41 -4.79 -3.74
N ASN A 20 32.96 -4.64 -2.52
CA ASN A 20 32.65 -5.48 -1.35
C ASN A 20 31.48 -4.92 -0.50
N SER A 21 30.61 -4.11 -1.09
CA SER A 21 29.52 -3.48 -0.35
C SER A 21 28.33 -4.41 -0.11
N THR A 22 27.62 -4.15 0.98
CA THR A 22 26.37 -4.83 1.33
C THR A 22 25.15 -4.09 0.79
N VAL A 23 23.99 -4.75 0.76
CA VAL A 23 22.72 -4.11 0.37
C VAL A 23 22.37 -2.95 1.32
N ALA A 24 22.77 -3.02 2.59
CA ALA A 24 22.63 -1.94 3.55
C ALA A 24 23.46 -0.70 3.17
N ASP A 25 24.69 -0.89 2.69
CA ASP A 25 25.54 0.21 2.21
C ASP A 25 24.93 0.86 0.97
N LEU A 26 24.50 0.05 0.00
CA LEU A 26 23.77 0.55 -1.18
C LEU A 26 22.54 1.36 -0.78
N ARG A 27 21.75 0.88 0.20
CA ARG A 27 20.59 1.60 0.72
C ARG A 27 20.99 2.93 1.35
N SER A 28 22.09 2.98 2.10
CA SER A 28 22.59 4.21 2.72
C SER A 28 23.09 5.20 1.67
N SER A 29 23.86 4.75 0.67
CA SER A 29 24.32 5.59 -0.41
C SER A 29 23.17 6.15 -1.25
N VAL A 30 22.15 5.33 -1.54
CA VAL A 30 20.91 5.78 -2.22
C VAL A 30 20.23 6.91 -1.45
N LYS A 31 20.16 6.79 -0.13
CA LYS A 31 19.51 7.80 0.74
C LYS A 31 20.28 9.13 0.74
N VAL A 32 21.60 9.09 0.63
CA VAL A 32 22.46 10.29 0.61
C VAL A 32 22.55 10.89 -0.79
N GLY A 33 22.61 10.06 -1.83
CA GLY A 33 22.79 10.49 -3.21
C GLY A 33 21.50 10.91 -3.92
N SER A 34 20.33 10.74 -3.30
CA SER A 34 19.06 11.07 -3.92
C SER A 34 18.83 12.57 -4.02
N PRO A 35 18.43 13.11 -5.20
CA PRO A 35 18.18 14.54 -5.38
C PRO A 35 16.92 15.04 -4.66
N ASN A 36 16.01 14.13 -4.28
CA ASN A 36 14.79 14.44 -3.54
C ASN A 36 14.74 13.61 -2.24
N PRO A 37 14.16 14.11 -1.14
CA PRO A 37 14.04 13.36 0.10
C PRO A 37 13.28 12.05 -0.12
N ILE A 38 13.95 10.92 0.09
CA ILE A 38 13.33 9.58 0.02
C ILE A 38 12.83 9.22 1.42
N ALA A 39 11.61 8.68 1.50
CA ALA A 39 11.03 8.15 2.73
C ALA A 39 11.95 7.09 3.38
N LYS A 40 11.81 6.84 4.69
CA LYS A 40 12.62 5.81 5.38
C LYS A 40 12.40 4.39 4.80
N ASP A 41 11.20 4.14 4.27
CA ASP A 41 10.76 2.84 3.76
C ASP A 41 10.71 2.81 2.23
N PHE A 42 11.87 2.61 1.61
CA PHE A 42 11.99 2.36 0.18
C PHE A 42 12.51 0.95 -0.09
N LYS A 43 12.10 0.41 -1.24
CA LYS A 43 12.51 -0.92 -1.73
C LYS A 43 13.43 -0.74 -2.94
N LEU A 44 14.51 -1.52 -2.96
CA LEU A 44 15.42 -1.61 -4.09
C LEU A 44 15.17 -2.92 -4.85
N ILE A 45 15.04 -2.81 -6.16
CA ILE A 45 14.77 -3.94 -7.05
C ILE A 45 15.89 -4.01 -8.10
N TYR A 46 16.50 -5.17 -8.22
CA TYR A 46 17.52 -5.47 -9.23
C TYR A 46 17.15 -6.77 -9.95
N ASN A 47 17.17 -6.75 -11.29
CA ASN A 47 16.83 -7.91 -12.13
C ASN A 47 15.48 -8.58 -11.76
N GLY A 48 14.47 -7.77 -11.41
CA GLY A 48 13.15 -8.24 -10.97
C GLY A 48 13.09 -8.82 -9.55
N ALA A 49 14.22 -8.96 -8.86
CA ALA A 49 14.31 -9.42 -7.48
C ALA A 49 14.45 -8.25 -6.50
N LYS A 50 13.78 -8.35 -5.36
CA LYS A 50 13.98 -7.40 -4.25
C LYS A 50 15.33 -7.68 -3.61
N LEU A 51 16.12 -6.63 -3.35
CA LEU A 51 17.37 -6.73 -2.62
C LEU A 51 17.07 -6.88 -1.12
N GLN A 52 16.70 -8.10 -0.72
CA GLN A 52 16.53 -8.53 0.67
C GLN A 52 17.22 -9.89 0.80
N PRO A 53 17.93 -10.22 1.91
CA PRO A 53 18.18 -9.44 3.13
C PRO A 53 19.19 -8.30 2.97
N LEU A 54 19.20 -7.33 3.89
CA LEU A 54 20.11 -6.15 3.84
C LEU A 54 21.57 -6.51 4.11
N ASP A 55 21.82 -7.58 4.87
CA ASP A 55 23.16 -7.97 5.32
C ASP A 55 23.96 -8.76 4.27
N LYS A 56 23.34 -9.04 3.12
CA LYS A 56 23.94 -9.84 2.06
C LYS A 56 24.70 -8.95 1.07
N LEU A 57 25.80 -9.46 0.52
CA LEU A 57 26.62 -8.74 -0.45
C LEU A 57 25.89 -8.52 -1.77
N LEU A 58 26.18 -7.40 -2.44
CA LEU A 58 25.67 -7.05 -3.77
C LEU A 58 26.00 -8.12 -4.81
N SER A 59 27.20 -8.71 -4.73
CA SER A 59 27.67 -9.77 -5.65
C SER A 59 26.74 -10.99 -5.64
N SER A 60 26.11 -11.29 -4.50
CA SER A 60 25.19 -12.42 -4.37
C SER A 60 23.87 -12.25 -5.14
N PHE A 61 23.52 -11.00 -5.48
CA PHE A 61 22.36 -10.67 -6.31
C PHE A 61 22.74 -10.52 -7.79
N GLY A 62 23.99 -10.83 -8.15
CA GLY A 62 24.50 -10.75 -9.52
C GLY A 62 24.96 -9.35 -9.93
N MET A 63 25.20 -8.45 -8.98
CA MET A 63 25.86 -7.17 -9.22
C MET A 63 27.38 -7.38 -9.18
N THR A 64 27.97 -7.62 -10.35
CA THR A 64 29.42 -7.74 -10.53
C THR A 64 29.97 -6.45 -11.14
N PRO A 65 31.21 -6.05 -10.78
CA PRO A 65 31.83 -4.83 -11.32
C PRO A 65 32.07 -4.93 -12.84
N ASP A 66 32.14 -6.13 -13.41
CA ASP A 66 32.34 -6.37 -14.84
C ASP A 66 31.13 -5.97 -15.71
N LYS A 67 29.97 -5.71 -15.09
CA LYS A 67 28.78 -5.24 -15.81
C LYS A 67 28.79 -3.71 -15.85
N ASP A 68 29.06 -3.16 -17.04
CA ASP A 68 29.14 -1.70 -17.25
C ASP A 68 27.85 -0.93 -16.90
N ILE A 69 26.68 -1.61 -16.86
CA ILE A 69 25.39 -0.97 -16.59
C ILE A 69 24.60 -1.75 -15.54
N ILE A 70 24.64 -1.26 -14.29
CA ILE A 70 23.86 -1.80 -13.17
C ILE A 70 22.68 -0.87 -12.92
N ASN A 71 21.48 -1.29 -13.38
CA ASN A 71 20.24 -0.54 -13.19
C ASN A 71 19.45 -1.07 -11.98
N VAL A 72 19.27 -0.21 -10.98
CA VAL A 72 18.46 -0.53 -9.78
C VAL A 72 17.23 0.35 -9.77
N ILE A 73 16.06 -0.24 -9.54
CA ILE A 73 14.80 0.50 -9.44
C ILE A 73 14.54 0.81 -7.98
N LEU A 74 14.30 2.08 -7.69
CA LEU A 74 13.85 2.56 -6.39
C LEU A 74 12.33 2.75 -6.39
N MET A 75 11.66 2.07 -5.46
CA MET A 75 10.25 2.28 -5.17
C MET A 75 10.10 2.81 -3.75
N SER A 76 9.55 4.02 -3.61
CA SER A 76 9.07 4.52 -2.32
C SER A 76 7.82 3.71 -1.94
N ASN A 77 7.79 3.12 -0.74
CA ASN A 77 6.49 2.70 -0.22
C ASN A 77 5.76 3.98 0.17
N GLY A 78 4.75 4.36 -0.60
CA GLY A 78 3.81 5.41 -0.18
C GLY A 78 3.17 4.97 1.12
N HIS A 79 3.66 5.48 2.24
CA HIS A 79 2.89 5.64 3.46
C HIS A 79 2.34 7.07 3.42
N ASP A 80 1.38 7.33 2.53
CA ASP A 80 0.50 8.50 2.67
C ASP A 80 -0.56 8.16 3.72
N THR A 81 -0.10 8.13 4.97
CA THR A 81 -0.92 8.48 6.13
C THR A 81 0.03 9.28 7.02
N PRO A 82 -0.08 10.62 7.08
CA PRO A 82 0.69 11.39 8.05
C PRO A 82 0.33 10.89 9.47
N PRO A 83 1.28 10.83 10.42
CA PRO A 83 0.91 10.73 11.82
C PRO A 83 0.07 11.96 12.15
N ILE A 84 -1.19 11.74 12.51
CA ILE A 84 -2.09 12.78 13.01
C ILE A 84 -1.43 13.35 14.27
N SER A 85 -0.79 14.50 14.11
CA SER A 85 -0.51 15.44 15.20
C SER A 85 -1.67 16.44 15.21
N PRO A 86 -2.32 16.72 16.35
CA PRO A 86 -3.43 17.64 16.39
C PRO A 86 -2.92 19.08 16.23
N GLN A 87 -3.26 19.72 15.10
CA GLN A 87 -3.27 21.17 14.99
C GLN A 87 -4.68 21.64 14.63
N ALA A 88 -5.17 22.54 15.46
CA ALA A 88 -6.50 23.12 15.45
C ALA A 88 -6.69 24.18 14.36
N SER A 89 -7.97 24.51 14.13
CA SER A 89 -8.53 25.68 13.39
C SER A 89 -8.27 25.72 11.88
N SER A 90 -9.21 26.07 10.99
CA SER A 90 -10.50 26.78 11.08
C SER A 90 -11.28 26.59 9.76
N GLU A 91 -12.61 26.49 9.88
CA GLU A 91 -13.68 26.99 8.98
C GLU A 91 -13.46 27.06 7.45
N ASN A 92 -14.23 26.29 6.67
CA ASN A 92 -15.43 26.84 6.00
C ASN A 92 -16.28 25.77 5.29
N LEU A 93 -17.59 26.00 5.33
CA LEU A 93 -18.69 25.18 4.81
C LEU A 93 -19.27 25.80 3.53
N LEU A 94 -20.10 24.99 2.82
CA LEU A 94 -20.90 25.19 1.59
C LEU A 94 -20.17 24.92 0.27
N THR A 95 -20.37 23.79 -0.42
CA THR A 95 -21.60 23.17 -0.99
C THR A 95 -22.18 23.99 -2.15
N THR A 96 -22.16 23.44 -3.37
CA THR A 96 -23.36 23.18 -4.19
C THR A 96 -23.03 22.13 -5.26
N ALA A 97 -23.93 21.16 -5.41
CA ALA A 97 -23.86 20.03 -6.32
C ALA A 97 -24.82 20.20 -7.51
N THR A 98 -24.44 19.64 -8.67
CA THR A 98 -25.33 19.21 -9.78
C THR A 98 -24.53 18.13 -10.54
N ILE A 99 -24.75 16.81 -10.43
CA ILE A 99 -25.85 15.90 -10.80
C ILE A 99 -26.06 15.72 -12.33
N ASN A 100 -25.93 14.44 -12.74
CA ASN A 100 -26.49 13.75 -13.93
C ASN A 100 -25.82 13.92 -15.31
N ASP A 101 -25.81 12.96 -16.24
CA ASP A 101 -26.15 11.53 -16.30
C ASP A 101 -25.63 11.01 -17.68
N GLY A 102 -25.62 9.68 -17.89
CA GLY A 102 -25.92 9.13 -19.22
C GLY A 102 -24.79 8.72 -20.19
N LYS A 103 -24.51 7.41 -20.18
CA LYS A 103 -24.86 6.48 -21.28
C LYS A 103 -23.81 6.09 -22.36
N SER A 104 -23.65 4.76 -22.44
CA SER A 104 -23.46 3.88 -23.63
C SER A 104 -22.06 3.65 -24.21
N THR A 105 -21.52 2.40 -24.17
CA THR A 105 -21.73 1.25 -25.12
C THR A 105 -20.57 1.24 -26.13
N THR A 106 -19.76 0.20 -26.40
CA THR A 106 -20.04 -1.15 -26.97
C THR A 106 -18.69 -1.91 -27.18
N THR A 107 -18.66 -3.24 -27.00
CA THR A 107 -17.92 -4.33 -27.75
C THR A 107 -16.38 -4.26 -27.94
N SER A 108 -15.54 -5.31 -28.01
CA SER A 108 -15.66 -6.78 -28.25
C SER A 108 -14.32 -7.47 -27.93
N THR A 109 -14.37 -8.74 -27.47
CA THR A 109 -13.64 -9.95 -27.93
C THR A 109 -12.20 -9.79 -28.49
N THR A 110 -11.14 -10.48 -28.00
CA THR A 110 -10.83 -11.90 -28.28
C THR A 110 -9.68 -12.47 -27.42
N THR A 111 -9.74 -13.80 -27.24
CA THR A 111 -8.81 -14.76 -26.62
C THR A 111 -7.44 -14.88 -27.30
N PRO A 112 -6.42 -15.53 -26.69
CA PRO A 112 -6.22 -16.97 -26.95
C PRO A 112 -5.88 -17.84 -25.72
N ALA A 113 -6.13 -19.13 -25.93
CA ALA A 113 -6.03 -20.30 -25.06
C ALA A 113 -4.61 -20.55 -24.48
N SER A 114 -4.50 -20.83 -23.18
CA SER A 114 -4.35 -22.15 -22.53
C SER A 114 -2.97 -22.83 -22.67
N VAL A 115 -2.21 -22.80 -21.57
CA VAL A 115 -1.35 -23.92 -21.16
C VAL A 115 -1.79 -24.36 -19.76
N VAL A 116 -2.28 -25.60 -19.68
CA VAL A 116 -2.85 -26.23 -18.50
C VAL A 116 -1.72 -26.83 -17.67
N VAL A 117 -1.50 -26.30 -16.46
CA VAL A 117 -0.80 -27.00 -15.39
C VAL A 117 -1.81 -27.24 -14.26
N LYS A 118 -2.23 -28.49 -14.10
CA LYS A 118 -3.07 -28.97 -13.00
C LYS A 118 -2.27 -28.90 -11.69
N LYS A 119 -2.37 -27.78 -10.99
CA LYS A 119 -2.22 -27.73 -9.53
C LYS A 119 -3.64 -27.68 -8.95
N THR A 120 -3.94 -28.56 -8.00
CA THR A 120 -5.23 -28.65 -7.30
C THR A 120 -5.66 -27.26 -6.81
N LYS A 121 -6.54 -26.60 -7.58
CA LYS A 121 -7.00 -25.22 -7.34
C LYS A 121 -7.82 -25.21 -6.05
N LYS A 122 -7.19 -24.79 -4.94
CA LYS A 122 -7.96 -24.28 -3.79
C LYS A 122 -8.91 -23.22 -4.34
N LYS A 123 -10.22 -23.44 -4.17
CA LYS A 123 -11.27 -22.56 -4.70
C LYS A 123 -11.11 -21.22 -3.99
N ASN A 124 -10.52 -20.24 -4.67
CA ASN A 124 -10.34 -18.89 -4.15
C ASN A 124 -11.69 -18.18 -4.15
N LYS A 125 -12.38 -18.26 -3.02
CA LYS A 125 -13.76 -17.82 -2.82
C LYS A 125 -13.82 -16.83 -1.67
N CYS A 126 -14.87 -16.03 -1.64
CA CYS A 126 -15.21 -15.21 -0.48
C CYS A 126 -15.25 -16.08 0.79
N ASN A 127 -14.71 -15.57 1.90
CA ASN A 127 -14.73 -16.24 3.20
C ASN A 127 -16.10 -16.16 3.90
N PHE A 128 -17.05 -15.43 3.33
CA PHE A 128 -18.40 -15.34 3.87
C PHE A 128 -19.19 -16.63 3.62
N LYS A 129 -19.88 -17.15 4.66
CA LYS A 129 -20.53 -18.48 4.67
C LYS A 129 -21.54 -18.67 3.52
N ASN A 130 -22.26 -17.62 3.16
CA ASN A 130 -23.31 -17.65 2.14
C ASN A 130 -22.90 -16.99 0.81
N CYS A 131 -21.59 -16.90 0.52
CA CYS A 131 -21.10 -16.26 -0.70
C CYS A 131 -20.25 -17.20 -1.57
N ALA A 132 -20.66 -17.35 -2.83
CA ALA A 132 -19.90 -18.10 -3.82
C ALA A 132 -19.00 -17.23 -4.71
N SER A 133 -19.03 -15.90 -4.54
CA SER A 133 -18.31 -14.95 -5.40
C SER A 133 -16.79 -15.00 -5.20
N ALA A 134 -16.05 -14.65 -6.25
CA ALA A 134 -14.61 -14.55 -6.19
C ALA A 134 -14.16 -13.34 -5.33
N PRO A 135 -13.11 -13.48 -4.52
CA PRO A 135 -12.60 -12.38 -3.71
C PRO A 135 -11.88 -11.34 -4.58
N LEU A 136 -12.02 -10.08 -4.22
CA LEU A 136 -11.42 -8.96 -4.95
C LEU A 136 -9.94 -8.82 -4.58
N ARG A 137 -9.05 -8.84 -5.58
CA ARG A 137 -7.60 -8.69 -5.36
C ARG A 137 -7.23 -7.32 -4.79
N MET A 138 -7.97 -6.27 -5.15
CA MET A 138 -7.69 -4.88 -4.72
C MET A 138 -8.01 -4.62 -3.25
N VAL A 139 -8.94 -5.36 -2.66
CA VAL A 139 -9.38 -5.17 -1.28
C VAL A 139 -8.41 -5.81 -0.28
N GLY A 140 -7.71 -6.87 -0.71
CA GLY A 140 -6.82 -7.63 0.17
C GLY A 140 -7.59 -8.46 1.20
N THR A 141 -6.99 -8.68 2.36
CA THR A 141 -7.55 -9.39 3.51
C THR A 141 -8.08 -8.39 4.53
N CYS A 142 -9.21 -8.69 5.19
CA CYS A 142 -9.71 -7.86 6.30
C CYS A 142 -8.67 -7.81 7.44
N ASN A 143 -8.45 -6.64 8.03
CA ASN A 143 -7.46 -6.47 9.09
C ASN A 143 -7.82 -7.19 10.40
N HIS A 144 -9.12 -7.36 10.68
CA HIS A 144 -9.58 -7.94 11.94
C HIS A 144 -9.71 -9.47 11.87
N CYS A 145 -10.36 -9.99 10.83
CA CYS A 145 -10.62 -11.42 10.68
C CYS A 145 -9.71 -12.12 9.66
N GLN A 146 -8.82 -11.37 8.97
CA GLN A 146 -7.84 -11.87 7.99
C GLN A 146 -8.46 -12.64 6.81
N GLY A 147 -9.79 -12.55 6.63
CA GLY A 147 -10.54 -13.17 5.54
C GLY A 147 -10.42 -12.40 4.22
N LYS A 148 -10.58 -13.12 3.10
CA LYS A 148 -10.69 -12.52 1.76
C LYS A 148 -12.15 -12.45 1.33
N PHE A 149 -12.58 -11.30 0.82
CA PHE A 149 -13.99 -11.05 0.51
C PHE A 149 -14.19 -10.54 -0.91
N CYS A 150 -15.40 -10.76 -1.45
CA CYS A 150 -15.81 -10.21 -2.74
C CYS A 150 -16.23 -8.74 -2.63
N ALA A 151 -16.52 -8.08 -3.75
CA ALA A 151 -16.97 -6.69 -3.77
C ALA A 151 -18.19 -6.41 -2.86
N LYS A 152 -19.14 -7.37 -2.77
CA LYS A 152 -20.34 -7.27 -1.93
C LYS A 152 -20.11 -7.49 -0.43
N HIS A 153 -18.98 -8.09 -0.04
CA HIS A 153 -18.71 -8.47 1.36
C HIS A 153 -17.45 -7.77 1.87
N ARG A 154 -17.10 -6.63 1.28
CA ARG A 154 -15.87 -5.89 1.57
C ARG A 154 -15.94 -5.19 2.93
N LEU A 155 -17.12 -4.65 3.29
CA LEU A 155 -17.31 -3.93 4.53
C LEU A 155 -17.42 -4.90 5.70
N LEU A 156 -17.05 -4.46 6.91
CA LEU A 156 -17.07 -5.29 8.12
C LEU A 156 -18.49 -5.78 8.44
N GLU A 157 -19.47 -4.98 8.08
CA GLU A 157 -20.91 -5.11 8.23
C GLU A 157 -21.43 -6.21 7.31
N ASP A 158 -21.01 -6.20 6.04
CA ASP A 158 -21.46 -7.16 5.04
C ASP A 158 -20.98 -8.58 5.36
N HIS A 159 -19.74 -8.73 5.84
CA HIS A 159 -19.17 -10.05 6.14
C HIS A 159 -19.29 -10.47 7.60
N LEU A 160 -20.04 -9.71 8.43
CA LEU A 160 -20.24 -9.98 9.85
C LEU A 160 -18.89 -10.17 10.57
N CYS A 161 -18.01 -9.18 10.43
CA CYS A 161 -16.66 -9.23 10.98
C CYS A 161 -16.68 -9.33 12.50
N ILE A 162 -15.86 -10.23 13.06
CA ILE A 162 -15.70 -10.35 14.51
C ILE A 162 -15.18 -9.07 15.17
N GLY A 163 -14.40 -8.26 14.43
CA GLY A 163 -13.87 -6.99 14.91
C GLY A 163 -14.84 -5.81 14.80
N LEU A 164 -16.04 -5.99 14.22
CA LEU A 164 -17.01 -4.91 14.03
C LEU A 164 -17.47 -4.32 15.37
N GLN A 165 -17.71 -5.19 16.37
CA GLN A 165 -18.18 -4.75 17.68
C GLN A 165 -17.14 -3.86 18.38
N VAL A 166 -15.87 -4.29 18.38
CA VAL A 166 -14.76 -3.51 18.96
C VAL A 166 -14.63 -2.14 18.30
N CYS A 167 -14.79 -2.09 16.97
CA CYS A 167 -14.74 -0.83 16.23
C CYS A 167 -15.91 0.11 16.62
N LYS A 168 -17.10 -0.45 16.82
CA LYS A 168 -18.29 0.29 17.21
C LYS A 168 -18.19 0.85 18.62
N ASP A 169 -17.73 0.04 19.57
CA ASP A 169 -17.58 0.42 20.97
C ASP A 169 -16.51 1.52 21.11
N SER A 170 -15.36 1.36 20.44
CA SER A 170 -14.31 2.38 20.41
C SER A 170 -14.80 3.72 19.84
N ALA A 171 -15.57 3.69 18.74
CA ALA A 171 -16.15 4.89 18.15
C ALA A 171 -17.21 5.53 19.07
N HIS A 172 -17.98 4.71 19.79
CA HIS A 172 -18.97 5.18 20.75
C HIS A 172 -18.29 5.87 21.95
N ASP A 173 -17.25 5.27 22.51
CA ASP A 173 -16.51 5.83 23.65
C ASP A 173 -15.83 7.16 23.30
N GLN A 174 -15.22 7.25 22.10
CA GLN A 174 -14.63 8.49 21.59
C GLN A 174 -15.68 9.59 21.43
N ASN A 175 -16.84 9.27 20.87
CA ASN A 175 -17.95 10.22 20.76
C ASN A 175 -18.47 10.63 22.13
N ALA A 176 -18.62 9.69 23.07
CA ALA A 176 -19.08 9.99 24.43
C ALA A 176 -18.11 10.92 25.17
N LEU A 177 -16.79 10.66 25.07
CA LEU A 177 -15.75 11.52 25.66
C LEU A 177 -15.79 12.93 25.05
N LYS A 178 -15.91 13.02 23.71
CA LYS A 178 -16.03 14.29 23.02
C LYS A 178 -17.27 15.06 23.48
N LEU A 179 -18.42 14.38 23.56
CA LEU A 179 -19.68 14.97 24.00
C LEU A 179 -19.60 15.47 25.45
N GLN A 180 -18.94 14.73 26.34
CA GLN A 180 -18.70 15.14 27.72
C GLN A 180 -17.80 16.39 27.78
N SER A 181 -16.75 16.42 26.96
CA SER A 181 -15.83 17.57 26.91
C SER A 181 -16.46 18.85 26.35
N GLU A 182 -17.43 18.71 25.44
CA GLU A 182 -18.14 19.83 24.80
C GLU A 182 -19.43 20.22 25.55
N SER A 183 -19.87 19.41 26.53
CA SER A 183 -21.08 19.70 27.30
C SER A 183 -20.90 20.94 28.17
N THR A 184 -21.72 21.96 27.93
CA THR A 184 -21.70 23.20 28.72
C THR A 184 -22.49 22.99 30.01
N ILE A 185 -21.84 23.19 31.16
CA ILE A 185 -22.50 23.11 32.47
C ILE A 185 -23.23 24.45 32.71
N VAL A 186 -24.56 24.44 32.65
CA VAL A 186 -25.38 25.58 33.08
C VAL A 186 -25.46 25.54 34.61
N SER A 187 -24.71 26.41 35.28
CA SER A 187 -24.89 26.66 36.71
C SER A 187 -26.31 27.20 36.93
N ARG A 188 -27.15 26.42 37.63
CA ARG A 188 -28.46 26.92 38.09
C ARG A 188 -28.24 27.98 39.17
N VAL A 189 -28.83 29.15 38.97
CA VAL A 189 -28.98 30.24 39.95
C VAL A 189 -30.33 30.10 40.64
#